data_AF-A0A2U8P1H6-F1
#
_entry.id   AF-A0A2U8P1H6-F1
#
_cell.length_a   1.000
_cell.length_b   1.000
_cell.length_c   1.000
_cell.angle_alpha   90.00
_cell.angle_beta   90.00
_cell.angle_gamma   90.00
#
_symmetry.space_group_name_H-M   'P 1'
#
loop_
_entity.id
_entity.type
_entity.pdbx_description
1 polymer ?
#
loop_
_entity_poly.entity_id
_entity_poly.type
_entity_poly.pdbx_seq_one_letter_code
_entity_poly.pdbx_strand_id
1 'polypeptide(L)'
;MLVPHAKRPMSFCVGSRAFDPVNVGLATKAQSSESCAAGLTNFDVSLLGNSNRGHSFEGKETDLRKLPPGIIGPELTDAERRALVEYLKTL
;
A
#
# COMPACT_ATOMS: atom_id res chain seq x y z
N MET A 1 -0.27 -2.26 -0.82
CA MET A 1 -1.73 -2.07 -1.04
C MET A 1 -2.57 -3.04 -0.21
N LEU A 2 -2.38 -4.35 -0.33
CA LEU A 2 -3.18 -5.40 0.34
C LEU A 2 -2.97 -5.52 1.87
N VAL A 3 -2.30 -4.54 2.48
CA VAL A 3 -2.16 -4.43 3.93
C VAL A 3 -3.08 -3.33 4.45
N PRO A 4 -3.52 -3.41 5.71
CA PRO A 4 -4.21 -2.33 6.42
C PRO A 4 -3.60 -0.95 6.13
N HIS A 5 -4.43 0.07 5.95
CA HIS A 5 -3.96 1.41 5.57
C HIS A 5 -2.98 1.98 6.61
N ALA A 6 -3.18 1.69 7.90
CA ALA A 6 -2.30 2.10 8.98
C ALA A 6 -0.89 1.48 8.92
N LYS A 7 -0.71 0.37 8.19
CA LYS A 7 0.59 -0.27 7.98
C LYS A 7 1.32 0.24 6.73
N ARG A 8 0.71 1.17 5.98
CA ARG A 8 1.32 1.76 4.77
C ARG A 8 2.26 2.91 5.20
N PRO A 9 3.41 3.09 4.53
CA PRO A 9 4.33 4.17 4.87
C PRO A 9 3.69 5.55 4.65
N MET A 10 3.95 6.49 5.55
CA MET A 10 3.49 7.88 5.44
C MET A 10 4.44 8.76 4.61
N SER A 11 5.67 8.31 4.41
CA SER A 11 6.67 8.98 3.59
C SER A 11 7.60 7.94 2.97
N PHE A 12 7.90 8.05 1.68
CA PHE A 12 8.79 7.14 0.97
C PHE A 12 9.39 7.78 -0.29
N CYS A 13 10.57 7.32 -0.69
CA CYS A 13 11.24 7.84 -1.89
C CYS A 13 10.68 7.21 -3.17
N VAL A 14 10.37 8.05 -4.16
CA VAL A 14 9.91 7.66 -5.50
C VAL A 14 10.90 8.11 -6.59
N GLY A 15 10.84 7.46 -7.74
CA GLY A 15 11.74 7.72 -8.89
C GLY A 15 12.71 6.58 -9.20
N SER A 16 12.86 5.62 -8.29
CA SER A 16 13.63 4.39 -8.52
C SER A 16 12.92 3.47 -9.52
N ARG A 17 13.70 2.76 -10.33
CA ARG A 17 13.22 1.70 -11.23
C ARG A 17 13.40 0.29 -10.64
N ALA A 18 13.91 0.20 -9.40
CA ALA A 18 14.07 -1.08 -8.72
C ALA A 18 12.69 -1.69 -8.41
N PHE A 19 12.51 -2.95 -8.78
CA PHE A 19 11.27 -3.69 -8.59
C PHE A 19 11.42 -4.70 -7.46
N ASP A 20 10.41 -4.81 -6.60
CA ASP A 20 10.27 -5.84 -5.57
C ASP A 20 9.37 -6.97 -6.12
N PRO A 21 9.95 -8.11 -6.54
CA PRO A 21 9.18 -9.23 -7.07
C PRO A 21 8.44 -10.04 -5.99
N VAL A 22 8.76 -9.85 -4.71
CA VAL A 22 8.14 -10.57 -3.59
C VAL A 22 6.81 -9.94 -3.22
N ASN A 23 6.72 -8.60 -3.28
CA ASN A 23 5.52 -7.84 -2.94
C ASN A 23 4.83 -7.17 -4.14
N VAL A 24 5.38 -7.35 -5.35
CA VAL A 24 4.85 -6.85 -6.62
C VAL A 24 4.66 -5.33 -6.59
N GLY A 25 5.77 -4.61 -6.76
CA GLY A 25 5.75 -3.15 -6.80
C GLY A 25 7.16 -2.54 -6.91
N LEU A 26 7.24 -1.21 -6.89
CA LEU A 26 8.53 -0.53 -6.82
C LEU A 26 9.12 -0.70 -5.42
N ALA A 27 10.42 -0.99 -5.36
CA ALA A 27 11.15 -1.04 -4.11
C ALA A 27 11.28 0.39 -3.55
N THR A 28 10.52 0.69 -2.51
CA THR A 28 10.57 1.98 -1.81
C THR A 28 11.16 1.80 -0.42
N LYS A 29 12.05 2.70 -0.03
CA LYS A 29 12.50 2.79 1.36
C LYS A 29 11.47 3.64 2.11
N ALA A 30 10.82 3.05 3.11
CA ALA A 30 10.06 3.82 4.08
C ALA A 30 11.03 4.73 4.83
N GLN A 31 10.78 6.03 4.90
CA GLN A 31 11.67 6.92 5.63
C GLN A 31 11.60 6.64 7.13
N SER A 32 12.68 6.12 7.71
CA SER A 32 12.88 6.08 9.16
C SER A 32 13.82 7.17 9.69
N SER A 33 14.61 7.83 8.82
CA SER A 33 15.54 8.92 9.21
C SER A 33 16.42 9.46 8.07
N GLU A 34 16.50 8.79 6.92
CA GLU A 34 17.44 9.14 5.82
C GLU A 34 16.76 9.95 4.72
N SER A 35 17.42 11.02 4.24
CA SER A 35 17.00 11.75 3.04
C SER A 35 17.01 10.85 1.80
N CYS A 36 16.13 11.12 0.85
CA CYS A 36 16.14 10.40 -0.42
C CYS A 36 17.46 10.61 -1.15
N ALA A 37 17.94 9.55 -1.83
CA ALA A 37 19.13 9.64 -2.66
C ALA A 37 18.95 10.70 -3.78
N ALA A 38 20.06 11.25 -4.28
CA ALA A 38 20.03 12.25 -5.34
C ALA A 38 19.22 11.76 -6.55
N GLY A 39 18.32 12.61 -7.04
CA GLY A 39 17.41 12.29 -8.15
C GLY A 39 16.13 11.55 -7.76
N LEU A 40 15.94 11.19 -6.49
CA LEU A 40 14.69 10.66 -5.97
C LEU A 40 13.88 11.76 -5.26
N THR A 41 12.56 11.65 -5.32
CA THR A 41 11.63 12.59 -4.69
C THR A 41 11.05 11.96 -3.43
N ASN A 42 10.99 12.72 -2.35
CA ASN A 42 10.26 12.29 -1.16
C ASN A 42 8.75 12.44 -1.40
N PHE A 43 8.01 11.34 -1.36
CA PHE A 43 6.56 11.35 -1.46
C PHE A 43 5.94 11.35 -0.06
N ASP A 44 5.44 12.51 0.37
CA ASP A 44 4.74 12.70 1.64
C ASP A 44 3.23 12.59 1.43
N VAL A 45 2.60 11.61 2.10
CA VAL A 45 1.16 11.31 1.95
C VAL A 45 0.25 12.28 2.72
N SER A 46 0.83 13.13 3.57
CA SER A 46 0.08 14.15 4.34
C SER A 46 -0.26 15.39 3.48
N LEU A 47 0.43 15.58 2.36
CA LEU A 47 0.20 16.68 1.43
C LEU A 47 -1.13 16.52 0.68
N LEU A 48 -1.73 17.66 0.30
CA LEU A 48 -2.99 17.69 -0.44
C LEU A 48 -2.86 16.90 -1.75
N GLY A 49 -3.74 15.91 -1.93
CA GLY A 49 -3.77 15.06 -3.12
C GLY A 49 -2.87 13.82 -3.05
N ASN A 50 -2.00 13.68 -2.05
CA ASN A 50 -1.04 12.57 -1.94
C ASN A 50 -1.50 11.41 -1.04
N SER A 51 -2.75 11.41 -0.59
CA SER A 51 -3.28 10.38 0.31
C SER A 51 -3.11 8.97 -0.28
N ASN A 52 -2.53 8.05 0.49
CA ASN A 52 -2.43 6.63 0.18
C ASN A 52 -3.54 5.79 0.85
N ARG A 53 -4.59 6.45 1.36
CA ARG A 53 -5.75 5.82 2.00
C ARG A 53 -6.73 5.26 0.95
N GLY A 54 -7.76 4.57 1.43
CA GLY A 54 -8.76 3.94 0.57
C GLY A 54 -8.28 2.61 -0.01
N HIS A 55 -9.19 1.97 -0.76
CA HIS A 55 -9.02 0.60 -1.25
C HIS A 55 -8.54 -0.35 -0.13
N SER A 56 -9.11 -0.17 1.07
CA SER A 56 -8.79 -0.95 2.25
C SER A 56 -9.70 -2.18 2.32
N PHE A 57 -9.15 -3.26 2.85
CA PHE A 57 -9.87 -4.48 3.14
C PHE A 57 -10.19 -4.57 4.64
N GLU A 58 -10.19 -3.50 5.43
CA GLU A 58 -10.42 -3.59 6.89
C GLU A 58 -11.91 -3.64 7.29
N GLY A 59 -12.76 -4.23 6.44
CA GLY A 59 -14.20 -4.33 6.65
C GLY A 59 -14.56 -5.31 7.76
N LYS A 60 -15.35 -4.83 8.73
CA LYS A 60 -15.92 -5.65 9.82
C LYS A 60 -17.40 -5.98 9.62
N GLU A 61 -18.01 -5.39 8.59
CA GLU A 61 -19.41 -5.57 8.23
C GLU A 61 -19.49 -6.41 6.95
N THR A 62 -20.46 -7.31 6.91
CA THR A 62 -20.73 -8.23 5.80
C THR A 62 -21.55 -7.58 4.69
N ASP A 63 -22.40 -6.60 5.03
CA ASP A 63 -23.12 -5.80 4.06
C ASP A 63 -22.23 -4.70 3.47
N LEU A 64 -21.81 -4.88 2.22
CA LEU A 64 -20.93 -3.95 1.50
C LEU A 64 -21.48 -2.50 1.46
N ARG A 65 -22.80 -2.31 1.53
CA ARG A 65 -23.44 -0.98 1.50
C ARG A 65 -23.26 -0.20 2.80
N LYS A 66 -22.89 -0.89 3.88
CA LYS A 66 -22.67 -0.32 5.21
C LYS A 66 -21.19 -0.11 5.51
N LEU A 67 -20.29 -0.47 4.59
CA LEU A 67 -18.87 -0.26 4.76
C LEU A 67 -18.53 1.24 4.79
N PRO A 68 -17.58 1.67 5.65
CA PRO A 68 -17.06 3.03 5.63
C PRO A 68 -16.44 3.40 4.27
N PRO A 69 -16.45 4.69 3.90
CA PRO A 69 -15.83 5.15 2.67
C PRO A 69 -14.37 4.69 2.53
N GLY A 70 -14.03 4.14 1.36
CA GLY A 70 -12.68 3.65 1.07
C GLY A 70 -12.36 2.24 1.58
N ILE A 71 -13.28 1.59 2.30
CA ILE A 71 -13.21 0.16 2.62
C ILE A 71 -14.07 -0.62 1.62
N ILE A 72 -13.50 -1.67 1.03
CA ILE A 72 -14.10 -2.38 -0.11
C ILE A 72 -14.33 -3.87 0.13
N GLY A 73 -14.00 -4.37 1.32
CA GLY A 73 -14.13 -5.79 1.63
C GLY A 73 -13.61 -6.16 3.02
N PRO A 74 -13.72 -7.45 3.39
CA PRO A 74 -13.32 -7.98 4.70
C PRO A 74 -11.80 -8.09 4.84
N GLU A 75 -11.33 -8.13 6.10
CA GLU A 75 -9.89 -8.19 6.41
C GLU A 75 -9.25 -9.46 5.86
N LEU A 76 -8.22 -9.26 5.03
CA LEU A 76 -7.44 -10.34 4.44
C LEU A 76 -6.50 -10.91 5.50
N THR A 77 -6.54 -12.23 5.66
CA THR A 77 -5.50 -12.95 6.38
C THR A 77 -4.15 -12.84 5.66
N ASP A 78 -3.07 -13.16 6.38
CA ASP A 78 -1.74 -13.19 5.79
C ASP A 78 -1.63 -14.12 4.58
N ALA A 79 -2.22 -15.32 4.72
CA ALA A 79 -2.24 -16.34 3.70
C ALA A 79 -3.01 -15.90 2.44
N GLU A 80 -4.22 -15.36 2.60
CA GLU A 80 -5.00 -14.83 1.48
C GLU A 80 -4.27 -13.69 0.77
N ARG A 81 -3.67 -12.78 1.55
CA ARG A 81 -2.85 -11.69 1.00
C ARG A 81 -1.70 -12.23 0.16
N ARG A 82 -0.95 -13.22 0.66
CA ARG A 82 0.15 -13.84 -0.09
C ARG A 82 -0.36 -14.56 -1.34
N ALA A 83 -1.47 -15.28 -1.26
CA ALA A 83 -2.07 -15.95 -2.41
C ALA A 83 -2.48 -14.96 -3.51
N LEU A 84 -3.08 -13.84 -3.14
CA LEU A 84 -3.40 -12.75 -4.08
C LEU A 84 -2.13 -12.17 -4.73
N VAL A 85 -1.06 -11.96 -3.96
CA VAL A 85 0.22 -11.49 -4.51
C VAL A 85 0.80 -12.47 -5.53
N GLU A 86 0.76 -13.77 -5.27
CA GLU A 86 1.23 -14.77 -6.25
C GLU A 86 0.33 -14.82 -7.49
N TYR A 87 -0.98 -14.70 -7.33
CA TYR A 87 -1.91 -14.62 -8.46
C TYR A 87 -1.62 -13.41 -9.36
N LEU A 88 -1.33 -12.24 -8.77
CA LEU A 88 -0.97 -11.02 -9.52
C LEU A 88 0.30 -11.19 -10.37
N LYS A 89 1.20 -12.13 -10.03
CA LYS A 89 2.40 -12.41 -10.85
C LYS A 89 2.10 -13.20 -12.11
N THR A 90 0.90 -13.76 -12.23
CA THR A 90 0.47 -14.58 -13.38
C THR A 90 -0.37 -13.81 -14.39
N LEU A 91 -0.73 -12.56 -14.09
CA LEU A 91 -1.49 -11.66 -14.97
C LEU A 91 -0.55 -10.78 -15.80
#